data_AF-A0AAE4L0B1-F1
#
_entry.id   AF-A0AAE4L0B1-F1
#
_cell.length_a   1.000
_cell.length_b   1.000
_cell.length_c   1.000
_cell.angle_alpha   90.00
_cell.angle_beta   90.00
_cell.angle_gamma   90.00
#
_symmetry.space_group_name_H-M   'P 1'
#
loop_
_entity.id
_entity.type
_entity.pdbx_description
1 polymer ?
#
loop_
_entity_poly.entity_id
_entity_poly.type
_entity_poly.pdbx_seq_one_letter_code
_entity_poly.pdbx_strand_id
1 'polypeptide(L)'
;MAKKKNVPKVQTPNSRIPNQDLPRNNVKFSFYYDRWLKSYSSSDFTNYLNSENMYGKYITELFNIIIPKITKDWSPKTQSSQFLHCHKVGNDRAFRRYSKAIEAIHQIQTDQLDLWQFGFTGSLRIIAHLSGDNTIYPLLIDYHHLGYDSIKYNGIDRSHYSFCPIDNYSRH
;
A
#
# COMPACT_ATOMS: atom_id res chain seq x y z
N MET A 1 -41.06 57.05 -0.27
CA MET A 1 -39.81 56.46 -0.80
C MET A 1 -39.33 55.40 0.18
N ALA A 2 -39.27 54.12 -0.22
CA ALA A 2 -38.88 53.03 0.67
C ALA A 2 -37.34 52.91 0.75
N LYS A 3 -36.79 52.86 1.98
CA LYS A 3 -35.35 52.68 2.23
C LYS A 3 -34.93 51.28 1.76
N LYS A 4 -34.01 51.22 0.78
CA LYS A 4 -33.33 49.97 0.41
C LYS A 4 -32.52 49.47 1.61
N LYS A 5 -32.84 48.27 2.11
CA LYS A 5 -32.02 47.57 3.10
C LYS A 5 -30.73 47.09 2.41
N ASN A 6 -29.58 47.43 2.99
CA ASN A 6 -28.29 46.88 2.58
C ASN A 6 -28.26 45.39 2.95
N VAL A 7 -28.09 44.54 1.94
CA VAL A 7 -27.84 43.10 2.12
C VAL A 7 -26.38 42.94 2.52
N PRO A 8 -26.05 42.27 3.65
CA PRO A 8 -24.66 42.02 4.01
C PRO A 8 -24.00 41.12 2.96
N LYS A 9 -22.82 41.52 2.50
CA LYS A 9 -21.98 40.71 1.60
C LYS A 9 -21.65 39.39 2.30
N VAL A 10 -22.09 38.28 1.71
CA VAL A 10 -21.67 36.93 2.11
C VAL A 10 -20.15 36.86 1.94
N GLN A 11 -19.42 36.71 3.05
CA GLN A 11 -18.01 36.38 3.01
C GLN A 11 -17.91 34.92 2.55
N THR A 12 -17.52 34.71 1.30
CA THR A 12 -17.12 33.37 0.83
C THR A 12 -15.92 32.94 1.67
N PRO A 13 -16.00 31.82 2.40
CA PRO A 13 -14.83 31.31 3.10
C PRO A 13 -13.76 31.03 2.03
N ASN A 14 -12.60 31.67 2.13
CA ASN A 14 -11.41 31.28 1.39
C ASN A 14 -10.92 29.94 1.98
N SER A 15 -11.66 28.86 1.76
CA SER A 15 -11.21 27.50 2.09
C SER A 15 -10.24 27.03 1.01
N ARG A 16 -9.19 27.80 0.74
CA ARG A 16 -8.05 27.24 0.01
C ARG A 16 -7.40 26.29 0.99
N ILE A 17 -7.32 25.01 0.61
CA ILE A 17 -6.46 24.05 1.30
C ILE A 17 -5.09 24.74 1.41
N PRO A 18 -4.50 24.84 2.61
CA PRO A 18 -3.19 25.43 2.77
C PRO A 18 -2.25 24.79 1.74
N ASN A 19 -1.41 25.59 1.09
CA ASN A 19 -0.32 25.03 0.28
C ASN A 19 0.44 24.07 1.20
N GLN A 20 0.26 22.78 0.99
CA GLN A 20 1.01 21.78 1.72
C GLN A 20 2.46 21.96 1.27
N ASP A 21 3.38 21.98 2.24
CA ASP A 21 4.79 21.82 1.93
C ASP A 21 4.92 20.60 1.02
N LEU A 22 5.46 20.81 -0.19
CA LEU A 22 5.71 19.71 -1.11
C LEU A 22 6.53 18.66 -0.35
N PRO A 23 6.21 17.35 -0.50
CA PRO A 23 6.94 16.31 0.18
C PRO A 23 8.43 16.52 -0.06
N ARG A 24 9.21 16.49 1.03
CA ARG A 24 10.66 16.79 0.99
C ARG A 24 11.41 15.82 0.06
N ASN A 25 10.81 14.66 -0.15
CA ASN A 25 11.31 13.60 -1.00
C ASN A 25 10.37 13.51 -2.21
N ASN A 26 10.90 13.46 -3.43
CA ASN A 26 10.13 13.32 -4.68
C ASN A 26 9.45 11.94 -4.84
N VAL A 27 9.11 11.28 -3.73
CA VAL A 27 8.44 9.99 -3.72
C VAL A 27 6.96 10.19 -4.01
N LYS A 28 6.41 9.39 -4.91
CA LYS A 28 4.98 9.42 -5.25
C LYS A 28 4.47 8.00 -5.45
N PHE A 29 3.20 7.78 -5.11
CA PHE A 29 2.50 6.54 -5.41
C PHE A 29 1.75 6.68 -6.73
N SER A 30 1.90 5.70 -7.61
CA SER A 30 1.10 5.55 -8.83
C SER A 30 0.26 4.28 -8.73
N PHE A 31 -1.07 4.45 -8.68
CA PHE A 31 -2.03 3.34 -8.62
C PHE A 31 -2.46 2.87 -10.00
N TYR A 32 -1.56 2.95 -10.99
CA TYR A 32 -1.81 2.49 -12.37
C TYR A 32 -2.16 1.00 -12.42
N TYR A 33 -1.53 0.19 -11.56
CA TYR A 33 -1.87 -1.23 -11.37
C TYR A 33 -3.07 -1.35 -10.43
N ASP A 34 -4.27 -1.33 -11.00
CA ASP A 34 -5.55 -1.30 -10.27
C ASP A 34 -5.86 -2.57 -9.46
N ARG A 35 -5.21 -3.70 -9.75
CA ARG A 35 -5.40 -4.98 -9.04
C ARG A 35 -4.50 -5.18 -7.82
N TRP A 36 -3.78 -4.15 -7.35
CA TRP A 36 -2.86 -4.29 -6.20
C TRP A 36 -3.52 -4.68 -4.87
N LEU A 37 -4.86 -4.55 -4.75
CA LEU A 37 -5.67 -5.04 -3.62
C LEU A 37 -6.22 -6.46 -3.83
N LYS A 38 -5.94 -7.09 -4.97
CA LYS A 38 -6.41 -8.45 -5.30
C LYS A 38 -5.69 -9.47 -4.43
N SER A 39 -6.42 -10.51 -4.05
CA SER A 39 -5.87 -11.63 -3.29
C SER A 39 -5.42 -12.77 -4.20
N TYR A 40 -4.41 -13.49 -3.73
CA TYR A 40 -3.82 -14.65 -4.34
C TYR A 40 -3.45 -15.64 -3.22
N SER A 41 -3.54 -16.94 -3.53
CA SER A 41 -3.13 -18.01 -2.63
C SER A 41 -2.38 -19.09 -3.38
N SER A 42 -1.45 -19.72 -2.68
CA SER A 42 -0.73 -20.93 -3.08
C SER A 42 -0.32 -21.70 -1.83
N SER A 43 0.35 -22.84 -2.00
CA SER A 43 0.76 -23.71 -0.89
C SER A 43 1.60 -23.02 0.19
N ASP A 44 2.35 -21.98 -0.15
CA ASP A 44 3.33 -21.34 0.75
C ASP A 44 3.16 -19.83 0.90
N PHE A 45 2.11 -19.24 0.33
CA PHE A 45 1.80 -17.82 0.43
C PHE A 45 0.32 -17.54 0.22
N THR A 46 -0.25 -16.65 1.03
CA THR A 46 -1.59 -16.10 0.83
C THR A 46 -1.63 -14.66 1.31
N ASN A 47 -2.36 -13.80 0.60
CA ASN A 47 -2.77 -12.49 1.10
C ASN A 47 -4.30 -12.36 1.19
N TYR A 48 -5.01 -13.48 1.26
CA TYR A 48 -6.41 -13.46 1.64
C TYR A 48 -6.57 -12.98 3.07
N LEU A 49 -7.67 -12.30 3.34
CA LEU A 49 -8.03 -11.83 4.67
C LEU A 49 -9.05 -12.78 5.29
N ASN A 50 -9.17 -12.74 6.61
CA ASN A 50 -10.21 -13.50 7.30
C ASN A 50 -11.61 -12.92 7.05
N SER A 51 -11.71 -11.59 6.97
CA SER A 51 -13.00 -10.90 6.91
C SER A 51 -12.88 -9.47 6.39
N GLU A 52 -14.03 -8.89 6.07
CA GLU A 52 -14.22 -7.47 5.78
C GLU A 52 -13.71 -6.56 6.91
N ASN A 53 -13.93 -6.93 8.18
CA ASN A 53 -13.42 -6.15 9.31
C ASN A 53 -11.89 -6.09 9.32
N MET A 54 -11.24 -7.21 9.01
CA MET A 54 -9.77 -7.27 8.90
C MET A 54 -9.28 -6.39 7.74
N TYR A 55 -9.99 -6.39 6.61
CA TYR A 55 -9.71 -5.47 5.50
C TYR A 55 -9.82 -4.01 5.92
N GLY A 56 -10.92 -3.63 6.58
CA GLY A 56 -11.14 -2.26 7.06
C GLY A 56 -9.99 -1.74 7.92
N LYS A 57 -9.46 -2.58 8.82
CA LYS A 57 -8.29 -2.23 9.66
C LYS A 57 -7.04 -1.98 8.81
N TYR A 58 -6.67 -2.93 7.95
CA TYR A 58 -5.45 -2.81 7.15
C TYR A 58 -5.52 -1.68 6.11
N ILE A 59 -6.66 -1.48 5.46
CA ILE A 59 -6.80 -0.41 4.46
C ILE A 59 -6.77 0.97 5.12
N THR A 60 -7.34 1.10 6.31
CA THR A 60 -7.24 2.31 7.13
C THR A 60 -5.79 2.60 7.50
N GLU A 61 -5.03 1.59 7.93
CA GLU A 61 -3.61 1.72 8.24
C GLU A 61 -2.78 2.11 6.99
N LEU A 62 -3.04 1.48 5.84
CA LEU A 62 -2.35 1.77 4.59
C LEU A 62 -2.49 3.24 4.18
N PHE A 63 -3.72 3.74 4.10
CA PHE A 63 -3.98 5.07 3.58
C PHE A 63 -3.79 6.19 4.61
N ASN A 64 -3.97 5.93 5.90
CA ASN A 64 -3.79 6.97 6.92
C ASN A 64 -2.38 7.02 7.51
N ILE A 65 -1.62 5.91 7.45
CA ILE A 65 -0.31 5.81 8.12
C ILE A 65 0.79 5.50 7.12
N ILE A 66 0.70 4.36 6.43
CA ILE A 66 1.82 3.85 5.61
C ILE A 66 2.13 4.76 4.43
N ILE A 67 1.16 4.96 3.54
CA ILE A 67 1.35 5.75 2.32
C ILE A 67 1.74 7.21 2.62
N PRO A 68 1.06 7.93 3.56
CA PRO A 68 1.45 9.30 3.89
C PRO A 68 2.87 9.41 4.45
N LYS A 69 3.26 8.51 5.36
CA LYS A 69 4.59 8.56 5.98
C LYS A 69 5.69 8.21 4.99
N ILE A 70 5.49 7.25 4.08
CA ILE A 70 6.45 6.97 3.00
C ILE A 70 6.62 8.22 2.13
N THR A 71 5.51 8.78 1.66
CA THR A 71 5.51 9.93 0.75
C THR A 71 6.19 11.15 1.38
N LYS A 72 5.99 11.39 2.69
CA LYS A 72 6.51 12.55 3.39
C LYS A 72 7.98 12.41 3.82
N ASP A 73 8.34 11.24 4.36
CA ASP A 73 9.54 11.08 5.19
C ASP A 73 10.55 10.08 4.61
N TRP A 74 10.15 9.19 3.69
CA TRP A 74 11.02 8.14 3.16
C TRP A 74 11.71 8.54 1.86
N SER A 75 12.93 8.04 1.66
CA SER A 75 13.66 8.07 0.39
C SER A 75 14.55 6.82 0.30
N PRO A 76 15.02 6.43 -0.90
CA PRO A 76 15.94 5.29 -1.04
C PRO A 76 17.27 5.47 -0.28
N LYS A 77 17.64 6.71 0.05
CA LYS A 77 18.85 7.04 0.81
C LYS A 77 18.62 7.07 2.31
N THR A 78 17.36 6.95 2.76
CA THR A 78 17.03 7.05 4.18
C THR A 78 17.51 5.82 4.93
N GLN A 79 18.53 6.00 5.76
CA GLN A 79 19.03 4.97 6.68
C GLN A 79 18.52 5.27 8.09
N SER A 80 17.32 4.79 8.41
CA SER A 80 16.74 4.92 9.75
C SER A 80 16.02 3.63 10.13
N SER A 81 16.12 3.25 11.40
CA SER A 81 15.46 2.06 11.96
C SER A 81 13.95 2.10 11.76
N GLN A 82 13.34 3.29 11.70
CA GLN A 82 11.91 3.45 11.43
C GLN A 82 11.48 2.96 10.04
N PHE A 83 12.44 2.80 9.12
CA PHE A 83 12.23 2.38 7.73
C PHE A 83 12.94 1.06 7.43
N LEU A 84 13.26 0.27 8.46
CA LEU A 84 13.93 -1.03 8.29
C LEU A 84 13.15 -1.98 7.38
N HIS A 85 11.82 -1.87 7.33
CA HIS A 85 10.94 -2.66 6.46
C HIS A 85 10.59 -1.96 5.14
N CYS A 86 11.30 -0.88 4.79
CA CYS A 86 11.24 -0.24 3.49
C CYS A 86 12.53 -0.55 2.72
N HIS A 87 12.61 -1.74 2.13
CA HIS A 87 13.82 -2.22 1.47
C HIS A 87 13.50 -3.06 0.23
N LYS A 88 14.50 -3.18 -0.64
CA LYS A 88 14.46 -4.05 -1.80
C LYS A 88 14.23 -5.49 -1.37
N VAL A 89 13.33 -6.19 -2.05
CA VAL A 89 13.10 -7.62 -1.85
C VAL A 89 14.33 -8.37 -2.38
N GLY A 90 15.03 -9.08 -1.50
CA GLY A 90 16.20 -9.88 -1.87
C GLY A 90 15.82 -11.06 -2.78
N ASN A 91 16.75 -11.55 -3.60
CA ASN A 91 16.54 -12.69 -4.50
C ASN A 91 16.49 -14.02 -3.73
N ASP A 92 15.44 -14.19 -2.93
CA ASP A 92 15.26 -15.27 -1.98
C ASP A 92 13.83 -15.85 -2.06
N ARG A 93 13.37 -16.52 -0.99
CA ARG A 93 12.03 -17.10 -0.91
C ARG A 93 10.93 -16.04 -1.02
N ALA A 94 11.11 -14.87 -0.42
CA ALA A 94 10.15 -13.78 -0.47
C ALA A 94 9.96 -13.30 -1.91
N PHE A 95 11.05 -13.12 -2.65
CA PHE A 95 10.98 -12.74 -4.06
C PHE A 95 10.16 -13.73 -4.88
N ARG A 96 10.41 -15.04 -4.72
CA ARG A 96 9.64 -16.07 -5.46
C ARG A 96 8.15 -16.04 -5.14
N ARG A 97 7.79 -15.89 -3.85
CA ARG A 97 6.39 -15.84 -3.40
C ARG A 97 5.67 -14.62 -3.97
N TYR A 98 6.28 -13.44 -3.82
CA TYR A 98 5.71 -12.20 -4.34
C TYR A 98 5.65 -12.19 -5.86
N SER A 99 6.70 -12.66 -6.53
CA SER A 99 6.75 -12.75 -7.99
C SER A 99 5.59 -13.59 -8.51
N LYS A 100 5.44 -14.82 -8.01
CA LYS A 100 4.34 -15.72 -8.42
C LYS A 100 2.95 -15.09 -8.22
N ALA A 101 2.74 -14.40 -7.09
CA ALA A 101 1.47 -13.72 -6.82
C ALA A 101 1.23 -12.54 -7.77
N ILE A 102 2.25 -11.70 -8.00
CA ILE A 102 2.17 -10.52 -8.86
C ILE A 102 1.94 -10.93 -10.31
N GLU A 103 2.68 -11.92 -10.81
CA GLU A 103 2.53 -12.44 -12.18
C GLU A 103 1.11 -13.01 -12.39
N ALA A 104 0.56 -13.73 -11.40
CA ALA A 104 -0.80 -14.25 -11.47
C ALA A 104 -1.88 -13.14 -11.46
N ILE A 105 -1.72 -12.11 -10.62
CA ILE A 105 -2.69 -11.02 -10.48
C ILE A 105 -2.69 -10.10 -11.71
N HIS A 106 -1.50 -9.73 -12.20
CA HIS A 106 -1.30 -8.68 -13.19
C HIS A 106 -0.98 -9.19 -14.60
N GLN A 107 -0.65 -10.48 -14.77
CA GLN A 107 -0.25 -11.07 -16.05
C GLN A 107 0.99 -10.38 -16.67
N ILE A 108 1.97 -10.06 -15.81
CA ILE A 108 3.26 -9.44 -16.17
C ILE A 108 4.42 -10.37 -15.80
N GLN A 109 5.64 -10.05 -16.22
CA GLN A 109 6.88 -10.71 -15.75
C GLN A 109 7.55 -9.82 -14.71
N THR A 110 8.12 -10.45 -13.66
CA THR A 110 8.69 -9.73 -12.51
C THR A 110 10.21 -9.62 -12.51
N ASP A 111 10.88 -10.32 -13.42
CA ASP A 111 12.34 -10.36 -13.60
C ASP A 111 12.97 -8.99 -13.89
N GLN A 112 12.23 -8.09 -14.54
CA GLN A 112 12.67 -6.73 -14.85
C GLN A 112 12.26 -5.70 -13.79
N LEU A 113 11.50 -6.09 -12.76
CA LEU A 113 11.00 -5.16 -11.76
C LEU A 113 12.02 -4.98 -10.63
N ASP A 114 12.29 -3.73 -10.28
CA ASP A 114 12.93 -3.41 -9.00
C ASP A 114 11.90 -3.54 -7.88
N LEU A 115 11.80 -4.74 -7.30
CA LEU A 115 10.78 -5.08 -6.31
C LEU A 115 11.20 -4.64 -4.90
N TRP A 116 10.32 -3.88 -4.24
CA TRP A 116 10.50 -3.37 -2.88
C TRP A 116 9.33 -3.78 -2.00
N GLN A 117 9.61 -3.92 -0.71
CA GLN A 117 8.58 -3.94 0.32
C GLN A 117 8.58 -2.62 1.08
N PHE A 118 7.40 -2.19 1.52
CA PHE A 118 7.23 -1.01 2.36
C PHE A 118 6.29 -1.32 3.54
N GLY A 119 6.78 -1.06 4.75
CA GLY A 119 6.03 -1.14 6.00
C GLY A 119 6.85 -0.58 7.15
N PHE A 120 6.28 -0.50 8.35
CA PHE A 120 6.96 0.07 9.53
C PHE A 120 6.89 -0.82 10.76
N THR A 121 5.69 -1.29 11.10
CA THR A 121 5.44 -2.16 12.25
C THR A 121 4.45 -3.24 11.84
N GLY A 122 4.35 -4.30 12.67
CA GLY A 122 3.42 -5.39 12.41
C GLY A 122 3.67 -6.14 11.10
N SER A 123 2.62 -6.74 10.56
CA SER A 123 2.68 -7.64 9.41
C SER A 123 2.44 -6.99 8.05
N LEU A 124 1.85 -5.80 8.01
CA LEU A 124 1.38 -5.19 6.78
C LEU A 124 2.54 -4.68 5.91
N ARG A 125 2.63 -5.16 4.66
CA ARG A 125 3.61 -4.70 3.66
C ARG A 125 2.94 -4.38 2.34
N ILE A 126 3.28 -3.22 1.78
CA ILE A 126 3.04 -2.94 0.36
C ILE A 126 4.22 -3.53 -0.41
N ILE A 127 3.94 -4.42 -1.35
CA ILE A 127 4.93 -4.93 -2.30
C ILE A 127 4.74 -4.21 -3.62
N ALA A 128 5.80 -3.59 -4.11
CA ALA A 128 5.71 -2.62 -5.18
C ALA A 128 6.96 -2.63 -6.07
N HIS A 129 6.80 -2.14 -7.29
CA HIS A 129 7.95 -1.73 -8.11
C HIS A 129 8.34 -0.29 -7.76
N LEU A 130 9.63 -0.06 -7.46
CA LEU A 130 10.19 1.29 -7.35
C LEU A 130 10.90 1.66 -8.66
N SER A 131 10.40 2.68 -9.34
CA SER A 131 11.04 3.18 -10.56
C SER A 131 12.12 4.22 -10.27
N GLY A 132 12.97 4.50 -11.27
CA GLY A 132 14.13 5.39 -11.12
C GLY A 132 13.80 6.85 -10.77
N ASP A 133 12.56 7.31 -10.99
CA ASP A 133 12.11 8.65 -10.60
C ASP A 133 11.49 8.70 -9.18
N ASN A 134 11.65 7.63 -8.41
CA ASN A 134 11.04 7.39 -7.10
C ASN A 134 9.50 7.24 -7.12
N THR A 135 8.91 6.89 -8.26
CA THR A 135 7.52 6.41 -8.28
C THR A 135 7.43 5.00 -7.73
N ILE A 136 6.58 4.82 -6.73
CA ILE A 136 6.19 3.52 -6.18
C ILE A 136 4.92 3.07 -6.89
N TYR A 137 4.97 1.91 -7.53
CA TYR A 137 3.83 1.25 -8.16
C TYR A 137 3.42 0.04 -7.30
N PRO A 138 2.38 0.14 -6.46
CA PRO A 138 1.89 -0.99 -5.69
C PRO A 138 1.45 -2.13 -6.62
N LEU A 139 1.83 -3.35 -6.26
CA LEU A 139 1.50 -4.56 -7.03
C LEU A 139 0.78 -5.60 -6.18
N LEU A 140 1.06 -5.64 -4.89
CA LEU A 140 0.48 -6.62 -3.97
C LEU A 140 0.53 -6.06 -2.55
N ILE A 141 -0.42 -6.46 -1.70
CA ILE A 141 -0.28 -6.29 -0.25
C ILE A 141 -0.04 -7.65 0.37
N ASP A 142 1.03 -7.76 1.18
CA ASP A 142 1.19 -8.86 2.12
C ASP A 142 0.67 -8.40 3.49
N TYR A 143 -0.56 -8.81 3.82
CA TYR A 143 -1.20 -8.48 5.10
C TYR A 143 -0.58 -9.23 6.29
N HIS A 144 0.17 -10.30 6.02
CA HIS A 144 0.53 -11.32 7.00
C HIS A 144 2.04 -11.46 7.21
N HIS A 145 2.84 -10.74 6.41
CA HIS A 145 4.30 -10.83 6.37
C HIS A 145 4.81 -12.25 6.05
N LEU A 146 4.12 -12.95 5.16
CA LEU A 146 4.45 -14.31 4.75
C LEU A 146 5.60 -14.38 3.74
N GLY A 147 5.96 -13.28 3.05
CA GLY A 147 7.15 -13.30 2.20
C GLY A 147 8.42 -13.66 2.97
N TYR A 148 8.57 -13.09 4.17
CA TYR A 148 9.72 -13.26 5.06
C TYR A 148 9.38 -14.03 6.35
N ASP A 149 8.45 -14.99 6.27
CA ASP A 149 8.10 -15.80 7.42
C ASP A 149 9.34 -16.47 8.06
N SER A 150 9.43 -16.40 9.39
CA SER A 150 10.45 -17.14 10.14
C SER A 150 9.84 -18.46 10.58
N ILE A 151 10.50 -19.57 10.19
CA ILE A 151 10.12 -20.94 10.57
C ILE A 151 10.03 -21.12 12.10
N LYS A 152 10.68 -20.23 12.88
CA LYS A 152 10.77 -20.33 14.34
C LYS A 152 9.47 -19.99 15.10
N TYR A 153 8.46 -19.45 14.42
CA TYR A 153 7.20 -19.10 15.06
C TYR A 153 6.08 -19.94 14.44
N ASN A 154 5.32 -20.65 15.28
CA ASN A 154 4.11 -21.36 14.84
C ASN A 154 3.15 -20.33 14.20
N GLY A 155 3.16 -20.28 12.87
CA GLY A 155 2.35 -19.34 12.12
C GLY A 155 0.87 -19.65 12.30
N ILE A 156 0.06 -18.60 12.40
CA ILE A 156 -1.41 -18.73 12.34
C ILE A 156 -1.78 -19.48 11.06
N ASP A 157 -2.60 -20.52 11.18
CA ASP A 157 -3.17 -21.20 10.00
C ASP A 157 -4.14 -20.24 9.30
N ARG A 158 -3.83 -19.94 8.04
CA ARG A 158 -4.57 -19.01 7.18
C ARG A 158 -5.24 -19.73 6.01
N SER A 159 -5.25 -21.07 6.01
CA SER A 159 -5.86 -21.89 4.96
C SER A 159 -7.36 -21.59 4.77
N HIS A 160 -8.05 -21.17 5.83
CA HIS A 160 -9.47 -20.79 5.79
C HIS A 160 -9.73 -19.34 5.36
N TYR A 161 -8.69 -18.51 5.22
CA TYR A 161 -8.88 -17.10 4.84
C TYR A 161 -9.26 -17.03 3.36
N SER A 162 -10.40 -16.40 3.08
CA SER A 162 -11.02 -16.39 1.75
C SER A 162 -11.55 -15.03 1.33
N PHE A 163 -11.40 -14.00 2.18
CA PHE A 163 -11.85 -12.65 1.86
C PHE A 163 -10.86 -11.97 0.90
N CYS A 164 -11.31 -11.66 -0.31
CA CYS A 164 -10.62 -10.80 -1.26
C CYS A 164 -11.40 -9.48 -1.44
N PRO A 165 -10.78 -8.30 -1.22
CA PRO A 165 -11.47 -7.02 -1.39
C PRO A 165 -12.03 -6.81 -2.79
N ILE A 166 -11.23 -7.08 -3.83
CA ILE A 166 -11.63 -6.88 -5.22
C ILE A 166 -12.81 -7.77 -5.60
N ASP A 167 -12.83 -9.05 -5.19
CA ASP A 167 -13.94 -9.96 -5.51
C ASP A 167 -15.24 -9.65 -4.77
N ASN A 168 -15.12 -8.96 -3.62
CA ASN A 168 -16.28 -8.59 -2.82
C ASN A 168 -16.86 -7.22 -3.18
N TYR A 169 -16.04 -6.25 -3.58
CA TYR A 169 -16.50 -4.87 -3.84
C TYR A 169 -16.45 -4.44 -5.31
N SER A 170 -15.74 -5.15 -6.17
CA SER A 170 -15.52 -4.73 -7.57
C SER A 170 -16.08 -5.74 -8.59
N ARG A 171 -17.18 -6.43 -8.23
CA ARG A 171 -17.88 -7.32 -9.17
C ARG A 171 -18.42 -6.49 -10.35
N HIS A 172 -17.75 -6.61 -11.49
CA HIS A 172 -18.31 -6.32 -12.80
C HIS A 172 -18.85 -7.62 -13.40
#